data_AF-R9KCW9-F1
#
_entry.id   AF-R9KCW9-F1
#
_cell.length_a   1.000
_cell.length_b   1.000
_cell.length_c   1.000
_cell.angle_alpha   90.00
_cell.angle_beta   90.00
_cell.angle_gamma   90.00
#
_symmetry.space_group_name_H-M   'P 1'
#
loop_
_entity.id
_entity.type
_entity.pdbx_description
1 polymer ?
#
loop_
_entity_poly.entity_id
_entity_poly.type
_entity_poly.pdbx_seq_one_letter_code
_entity_poly.pdbx_strand_id
1 'polypeptide(L)'
;MRDIAALHPRLQTKAALLKEECKKQGISILFSECLRTKAEQDALYAQGRTAPGNIVTNAKGSTYSSQHQWGIAIDFYINMDVDGDGDKKDDAFNNSTGLFEQVGAIAKSVGLGWGGDWTSIKDRPHLYLPDWGSTASKLKQQYITPERFMQTWGDGKVTVDAIQEINKVSPSGYERTQFIMDVQAATGSKVDGKAGSETIRNTITVSASRNRKHPVVVPLQKRLNALGHDCGKVDGIAGPKFTVAVNSYQKNALGYRNLDGEVTAGKKMWKSLLGMV
;
A
#
# COMPACT_ATOMS: atom_id res chain seq x y z
N MET A 1 13.69 13.01 -17.17
CA MET A 1 12.60 12.45 -16.36
C MET A 1 12.87 12.84 -14.92
N ARG A 2 11.89 13.37 -14.19
CA ARG A 2 12.06 13.73 -12.78
C ARG A 2 12.37 12.47 -11.96
N ASP A 3 13.19 12.61 -10.93
CA ASP A 3 13.68 11.48 -10.14
C ASP A 3 12.64 11.01 -9.12
N ILE A 4 12.10 9.82 -9.34
CA ILE A 4 11.17 9.16 -8.40
C ILE A 4 11.90 8.80 -7.10
N ALA A 5 13.22 8.55 -7.13
CA ALA A 5 13.99 8.20 -5.94
C ALA A 5 14.09 9.37 -4.94
N ALA A 6 13.80 10.60 -5.38
CA ALA A 6 13.73 11.78 -4.52
C ALA A 6 12.38 11.94 -3.79
N LEU A 7 11.38 11.10 -4.09
CA LEU A 7 10.07 11.13 -3.42
C LEU A 7 10.12 10.39 -2.08
N HIS A 8 9.11 10.60 -1.25
CA HIS A 8 8.91 9.83 -0.03
C HIS A 8 8.91 8.31 -0.37
N PRO A 9 9.67 7.45 0.34
CA PRO A 9 9.81 6.04 -0.03
C PRO A 9 8.48 5.29 -0.25
N ARG A 10 7.49 5.52 0.61
CA ARG A 10 6.12 4.99 0.44
C ARG A 10 5.46 5.37 -0.89
N LEU A 11 5.71 6.58 -1.41
CA LEU A 11 5.18 7.01 -2.70
C LEU A 11 5.88 6.29 -3.84
N GLN A 12 7.19 6.05 -3.75
CA GLN A 12 7.93 5.27 -4.74
C GLN A 12 7.34 3.87 -4.90
N THR A 13 7.09 3.18 -3.78
CA THR A 13 6.46 1.85 -3.77
C THR A 13 5.06 1.87 -4.38
N LYS A 14 4.23 2.84 -4.00
CA LYS A 14 2.85 2.95 -4.53
C LYS A 14 2.83 3.32 -6.01
N ALA A 15 3.76 4.14 -6.48
CA ALA A 15 3.91 4.48 -7.89
C ALA A 15 4.30 3.24 -8.72
N ALA A 16 5.20 2.39 -8.21
CA ALA A 16 5.54 1.13 -8.86
C ALA A 16 4.33 0.17 -8.93
N LEU A 17 3.61 -0.01 -7.83
CA LEU A 17 2.38 -0.82 -7.78
C LEU A 17 1.30 -0.30 -8.73
N LEU A 18 1.08 1.02 -8.77
CA LEU A 18 0.11 1.63 -9.68
C LEU A 18 0.44 1.30 -11.14
N LYS A 19 1.70 1.41 -11.53
CA LYS A 19 2.13 1.10 -12.90
C LYS A 19 1.89 -0.36 -13.26
N GLU A 20 2.10 -1.28 -12.31
CA GLU A 20 1.79 -2.71 -12.50
C GLU A 20 0.30 -2.96 -12.66
N GLU A 21 -0.54 -2.38 -11.79
CA GLU A 21 -2.00 -2.55 -11.83
C GLU A 21 -2.64 -1.90 -13.07
N CYS A 22 -2.15 -0.74 -13.49
CA CYS A 22 -2.55 -0.13 -14.77
C CYS A 22 -2.21 -1.04 -15.95
N LYS A 23 -0.99 -1.61 -15.97
CA LYS A 23 -0.56 -2.50 -17.04
C LYS A 23 -1.43 -3.77 -17.14
N LYS A 24 -1.86 -4.33 -16.00
CA LYS A 24 -2.81 -5.47 -15.97
C LYS A 24 -4.14 -5.16 -16.66
N GLN A 25 -4.52 -3.88 -16.71
CA GLN A 25 -5.74 -3.40 -17.36
C GLN A 25 -5.47 -2.84 -18.77
N GLY A 26 -4.27 -3.06 -19.33
CA GLY A 26 -3.89 -2.55 -20.64
C GLY A 26 -3.57 -1.06 -20.69
N ILE A 27 -3.50 -0.39 -19.54
CA ILE A 27 -3.21 1.05 -19.44
C ILE A 27 -1.71 1.24 -19.18
N SER A 28 -1.04 1.94 -20.09
CA SER A 28 0.37 2.30 -19.93
C SER A 28 0.48 3.73 -19.43
N ILE A 29 1.13 3.92 -18.27
CA ILE A 29 1.40 5.25 -17.70
C ILE A 29 2.89 5.45 -17.44
N LEU A 30 3.30 6.71 -17.42
CA LEU A 30 4.60 7.17 -16.95
C LEU A 30 4.43 8.37 -16.01
N PHE A 31 5.49 8.74 -15.31
CA PHE A 31 5.48 9.83 -14.33
C PHE A 31 6.24 11.05 -14.86
N SER A 32 5.64 12.22 -14.73
CA SER A 32 6.14 13.49 -15.28
C SER A 32 6.74 14.38 -14.19
N GLU A 33 6.00 14.68 -13.13
CA GLU A 33 6.42 15.56 -12.02
C GLU A 33 6.63 14.77 -10.73
N CYS A 34 7.70 15.10 -9.99
CA CYS A 34 8.04 14.46 -8.71
C CYS A 34 8.35 15.54 -7.64
N LEU A 35 9.45 15.38 -6.88
CA LEU A 35 9.90 16.37 -5.91
C LEU A 35 10.17 17.71 -6.61
N ARG A 36 9.67 18.79 -6.02
CA ARG A 36 9.85 20.15 -6.54
C ARG A 36 10.50 21.06 -5.52
N THR A 37 11.57 21.76 -5.90
CA THR A 37 12.21 22.72 -4.99
C THR A 37 11.37 23.99 -4.82
N LYS A 38 11.68 24.79 -3.80
CA LYS A 38 11.09 26.13 -3.64
C LYS A 38 11.27 27.00 -4.89
N ALA A 39 12.48 27.01 -5.46
CA ALA A 39 12.79 27.84 -6.63
C ALA A 39 12.01 27.40 -7.86
N GLU A 40 11.88 26.10 -8.09
CA GLU A 40 11.07 25.55 -9.18
C GLU A 40 9.58 25.89 -9.01
N GLN A 41 9.06 25.80 -7.78
CA GLN A 41 7.66 26.18 -7.50
C GLN A 41 7.44 27.69 -7.68
N ASP A 42 8.40 28.54 -7.28
CA ASP A 42 8.34 29.99 -7.52
C ASP A 42 8.38 30.30 -9.03
N ALA A 43 9.14 29.56 -9.82
CA ALA A 43 9.17 29.69 -11.28
C ALA A 43 7.81 29.33 -11.93
N LEU A 44 7.17 28.24 -11.48
CA LEU A 44 5.81 27.88 -11.92
C LEU A 44 4.78 28.94 -11.50
N TYR A 45 4.92 29.50 -10.30
CA TYR A 45 4.05 30.58 -9.84
C TYR A 45 4.21 31.87 -10.68
N ALA A 46 5.40 32.14 -11.21
CA ALA A 46 5.68 33.30 -12.05
C ALA A 46 5.00 33.24 -13.43
N GLN A 47 4.72 32.04 -13.96
CA GLN A 47 4.06 31.87 -15.26
C GLN A 47 2.67 32.52 -15.27
N GLY A 48 2.40 33.30 -16.32
CA GLY A 48 1.18 34.09 -16.47
C GLY A 48 1.06 35.27 -15.52
N ARG A 49 2.10 35.56 -14.73
CA ARG A 49 2.16 36.70 -13.78
C ARG A 49 3.33 37.62 -14.09
N THR A 50 4.54 37.12 -13.93
CA THR A 50 5.80 37.86 -14.15
C THR A 50 6.69 37.18 -15.18
N ALA A 51 6.28 36.04 -15.72
CA ALA A 51 6.89 35.33 -16.84
C ALA A 51 5.80 34.89 -17.84
N PRO A 52 6.13 34.69 -19.13
CA PRO A 52 5.18 34.18 -20.12
C PRO A 52 4.65 32.77 -19.76
N GLY A 53 3.47 32.43 -20.27
CA GLY A 53 2.83 31.12 -20.09
C GLY A 53 1.50 31.18 -19.34
N ASN A 54 0.85 30.03 -19.19
CA ASN A 54 -0.41 29.91 -18.47
C ASN A 54 -0.18 29.84 -16.95
N ILE A 55 -1.16 30.29 -16.16
CA ILE A 55 -1.16 30.07 -14.72
C ILE A 55 -1.43 28.58 -14.46
N VAL A 56 -0.40 27.85 -14.03
CA VAL A 56 -0.48 26.41 -13.72
C VAL A 56 -0.53 26.11 -12.22
N THR A 57 -0.33 27.13 -11.37
CA THR A 57 -0.39 26.97 -9.92
C THR A 57 -0.76 28.27 -9.20
N ASN A 58 -1.39 28.12 -8.04
CA ASN A 58 -1.67 29.21 -7.10
C ASN A 58 -0.72 29.22 -5.88
N ALA A 59 0.13 28.21 -5.75
CA ALA A 59 1.05 28.09 -4.61
C ALA A 59 2.38 28.79 -4.90
N LYS A 60 2.71 29.83 -4.12
CA LYS A 60 4.07 30.36 -4.04
C LYS A 60 4.98 29.34 -3.39
N GLY A 61 6.20 29.17 -3.88
CA GLY A 61 7.18 28.25 -3.34
C GLY A 61 7.49 28.52 -1.87
N SER A 62 7.56 29.78 -1.45
CA SER A 62 7.80 30.17 -0.05
C SER A 62 6.71 29.76 0.94
N THR A 63 5.51 29.42 0.46
CA THR A 63 4.40 29.01 1.33
C THR A 63 4.37 27.51 1.60
N TYR A 64 5.20 26.73 0.90
CA TYR A 64 5.20 25.27 0.94
C TYR A 64 3.79 24.65 0.79
N SER A 65 2.94 25.28 -0.02
CA SER A 65 1.53 24.83 -0.17
C SER A 65 1.34 23.78 -1.27
N SER A 66 2.37 23.55 -2.10
CA SER A 66 2.37 22.47 -3.10
C SER A 66 2.83 21.16 -2.47
N GLN A 67 2.07 20.07 -2.64
CA GLN A 67 2.44 18.75 -2.13
C GLN A 67 3.73 18.19 -2.76
N HIS A 68 4.08 18.60 -3.98
CA HIS A 68 5.35 18.22 -4.62
C HIS A 68 6.56 18.74 -3.87
N GLN A 69 6.46 19.89 -3.17
CA GLN A 69 7.57 20.40 -2.38
C GLN A 69 7.89 19.52 -1.18
N TRP A 70 6.92 18.73 -0.73
CA TRP A 70 7.06 17.78 0.37
C TRP A 70 7.40 16.37 -0.12
N GLY A 71 7.58 16.15 -1.43
CA GLY A 71 7.86 14.84 -2.03
C GLY A 71 6.83 13.75 -1.74
N ILE A 72 5.59 14.14 -1.39
CA ILE A 72 4.45 13.23 -1.18
C ILE A 72 3.48 13.20 -2.35
N ALA A 73 3.83 13.85 -3.46
CA ALA A 73 3.03 13.90 -4.69
C ALA A 73 3.84 13.56 -5.93
N ILE A 74 3.14 13.02 -6.93
CA ILE A 74 3.67 12.63 -8.23
C ILE A 74 2.58 12.84 -9.28
N ASP A 75 2.97 13.33 -10.46
CA ASP A 75 2.05 13.44 -11.59
C ASP A 75 2.29 12.33 -12.59
N PHE A 76 1.22 11.74 -13.11
CA PHE A 76 1.29 10.75 -14.18
C PHE A 76 0.74 11.30 -15.50
N TYR A 77 1.12 10.65 -16.60
CA TYR A 77 0.57 10.87 -17.92
C TYR A 77 0.36 9.53 -18.64
N ILE A 78 -0.53 9.52 -19.62
CA ILE A 78 -0.83 8.35 -20.45
C ILE A 78 0.33 8.10 -21.42
N ASN A 79 0.80 6.87 -21.52
CA ASN A 79 1.92 6.48 -22.37
C ASN A 79 1.51 5.33 -23.30
N MET A 80 0.42 5.54 -24.02
CA MET A 80 -0.14 4.66 -25.03
C MET A 80 -0.88 5.50 -26.07
N ASP A 81 -1.12 4.90 -27.22
CA ASP A 81 -1.90 5.46 -28.31
C ASP A 81 -3.38 5.25 -27.97
N VAL A 82 -4.10 6.35 -27.82
CA VAL A 82 -5.49 6.42 -27.35
C VAL A 82 -6.43 6.59 -28.53
N ASP A 83 -6.05 7.33 -29.58
CA ASP A 83 -6.91 7.63 -30.72
C ASP A 83 -6.60 6.79 -31.98
N GLY A 84 -5.52 6.01 -31.97
CA GLY A 84 -5.13 5.06 -32.99
C GLY A 84 -4.26 5.65 -34.11
N ASP A 85 -3.74 6.87 -33.95
CA ASP A 85 -2.93 7.53 -34.98
C ASP A 85 -1.45 7.11 -34.96
N GLY A 86 -1.03 6.40 -33.91
CA GLY A 86 0.32 5.86 -33.73
C GLY A 86 1.30 6.79 -33.01
N ASP A 87 0.93 8.04 -32.72
CA ASP A 87 1.66 8.91 -31.79
C ASP A 87 1.11 8.71 -30.36
N LYS A 88 1.98 8.87 -29.37
CA LYS A 88 1.62 8.73 -27.94
C LYS A 88 1.87 10.02 -27.18
N LYS A 89 2.53 10.99 -27.82
CA LYS A 89 3.02 12.20 -27.16
C LYS A 89 1.92 13.23 -26.99
N ASP A 90 1.09 13.39 -27.99
CA ASP A 90 -0.14 14.18 -27.96
C ASP A 90 -1.22 13.54 -27.07
N ASP A 91 -1.17 12.21 -26.93
CA ASP A 91 -2.05 11.47 -26.03
C ASP A 91 -1.69 11.52 -24.54
N ALA A 92 -0.57 12.15 -24.17
CA ALA A 92 -0.11 12.22 -22.78
C ALA A 92 -1.18 12.72 -21.80
N PHE A 93 -2.07 13.59 -22.27
CA PHE A 93 -3.19 14.15 -21.51
C PHE A 93 -4.56 13.93 -22.20
N ASN A 94 -4.64 13.05 -23.19
CA ASN A 94 -5.90 12.70 -23.83
C ASN A 94 -6.77 11.90 -22.86
N ASN A 95 -7.91 12.46 -22.48
CA ASN A 95 -8.88 11.83 -21.59
C ASN A 95 -10.23 11.58 -22.26
N SER A 96 -10.28 11.51 -23.59
CA SER A 96 -11.51 11.24 -24.35
C SER A 96 -12.18 9.92 -23.97
N THR A 97 -11.38 8.95 -23.51
CA THR A 97 -11.80 7.60 -23.08
C THR A 97 -11.90 7.44 -21.56
N GLY A 98 -11.67 8.50 -20.78
CA GLY A 98 -11.75 8.46 -19.30
C GLY A 98 -10.60 7.69 -18.63
N LEU A 99 -9.43 7.58 -19.29
CA LEU A 99 -8.27 6.87 -18.76
C LEU A 99 -7.76 7.47 -17.44
N PHE A 100 -7.84 8.78 -17.25
CA PHE A 100 -7.43 9.40 -15.99
C PHE A 100 -8.33 8.97 -14.83
N GLU A 101 -9.64 8.85 -15.03
CA GLU A 101 -10.57 8.33 -14.03
C GLU A 101 -10.29 6.86 -13.70
N GLN A 102 -9.96 6.05 -14.70
CA GLN A 102 -9.56 4.64 -14.50
C GLN A 102 -8.27 4.54 -13.69
N VAL A 103 -7.22 5.28 -14.08
CA VAL A 103 -5.95 5.34 -13.35
C VAL A 103 -6.17 5.88 -11.93
N GLY A 104 -7.01 6.90 -11.75
CA GLY A 104 -7.37 7.44 -10.45
C GLY A 104 -8.05 6.42 -9.53
N ALA A 105 -8.94 5.58 -10.08
CA ALA A 105 -9.56 4.48 -9.33
C ALA A 105 -8.53 3.41 -8.90
N ILE A 106 -7.59 3.06 -9.78
CA ILE A 106 -6.49 2.13 -9.47
C ILE A 106 -5.53 2.75 -8.43
N ALA A 107 -5.21 4.04 -8.57
CA ALA A 107 -4.37 4.75 -7.62
C ALA A 107 -4.97 4.70 -6.21
N LYS A 108 -6.29 4.88 -6.10
CA LYS A 108 -7.01 4.72 -4.83
C LYS A 108 -6.95 3.30 -4.29
N SER A 109 -7.02 2.27 -5.13
CA SER A 109 -6.93 0.86 -4.67
C SER A 109 -5.55 0.50 -4.13
N VAL A 110 -4.47 1.12 -4.64
CA VAL A 110 -3.11 1.01 -4.08
C VAL A 110 -2.83 2.01 -2.94
N GLY A 111 -3.87 2.73 -2.51
CA GLY A 111 -3.86 3.62 -1.35
C GLY A 111 -3.17 4.97 -1.59
N LEU A 112 -3.28 5.53 -2.79
CA LEU A 112 -2.99 6.93 -3.10
C LEU A 112 -4.28 7.75 -3.06
N GLY A 113 -4.15 9.05 -2.77
CA GLY A 113 -5.16 10.04 -3.10
C GLY A 113 -5.00 10.51 -4.54
N TRP A 114 -6.08 11.01 -5.14
CA TRP A 114 -6.11 11.46 -6.53
C TRP A 114 -6.69 12.87 -6.64
N GLY A 115 -5.99 13.75 -7.37
CA GLY A 115 -6.39 15.15 -7.56
C GLY A 115 -7.62 15.33 -8.47
N GLY A 116 -7.98 14.31 -9.25
CA GLY A 116 -9.23 14.29 -10.01
C GLY A 116 -10.50 14.30 -9.14
N ASP A 117 -10.39 13.86 -7.87
CA ASP A 117 -11.49 13.89 -6.90
C ASP A 117 -11.67 15.28 -6.23
N TRP A 118 -10.79 16.24 -6.48
CA TRP A 118 -10.90 17.58 -5.90
C TRP A 118 -12.13 18.33 -6.44
N THR A 119 -12.70 19.22 -5.63
CA THR A 119 -13.85 20.04 -6.05
C THR A 119 -13.44 21.17 -6.99
N SER A 120 -12.28 21.78 -6.73
CA SER A 120 -11.58 22.73 -7.59
C SER A 120 -10.18 23.00 -7.03
N ILE A 121 -9.13 23.18 -7.83
CA ILE A 121 -9.01 22.92 -9.27
C ILE A 121 -8.80 21.40 -9.44
N LYS A 122 -9.56 20.73 -10.29
CA LYS A 122 -9.36 19.29 -10.55
C LYS A 122 -8.04 19.05 -11.26
N ASP A 123 -7.14 18.33 -10.62
CA ASP A 123 -5.82 18.03 -11.15
C ASP A 123 -5.70 16.52 -11.40
N ARG A 124 -6.07 16.10 -12.62
CA ARG A 124 -6.19 14.68 -12.97
C ARG A 124 -4.84 13.94 -12.99
N PRO A 125 -3.72 14.53 -13.44
CA PRO A 125 -2.40 13.91 -13.31
C PRO A 125 -1.98 13.66 -11.86
N HIS A 126 -2.48 14.44 -10.90
CA HIS A 126 -1.92 14.52 -9.56
C HIS A 126 -2.31 13.35 -8.66
N LEU A 127 -1.30 12.71 -8.06
CA LEU A 127 -1.43 11.66 -7.07
C LEU A 127 -0.66 12.02 -5.81
N TYR A 128 -1.17 11.61 -4.64
CA TYR A 128 -0.53 11.95 -3.37
C TYR A 128 -0.68 10.89 -2.27
N LEU A 129 0.17 10.94 -1.26
CA LEU A 129 0.00 10.13 -0.03
C LEU A 129 -1.08 10.76 0.86
N PRO A 130 -2.21 10.06 1.12
CA PRO A 130 -3.38 10.67 1.75
C PRO A 130 -3.25 10.91 3.27
N ASP A 131 -2.27 10.30 3.94
CA ASP A 131 -2.09 10.43 5.40
C ASP A 131 -1.92 11.89 5.84
N TRP A 132 -1.28 12.70 4.99
CA TRP A 132 -1.04 14.12 5.22
C TRP A 132 -2.16 15.03 4.69
N GLY A 133 -3.25 14.45 4.19
CA GLY A 133 -4.41 15.15 3.63
C GLY A 133 -4.23 15.57 2.17
N SER A 134 -5.31 16.07 1.57
CA SER A 134 -5.35 16.59 0.20
C SER A 134 -4.66 17.95 0.03
N THR A 135 -4.12 18.52 1.09
CA THR A 135 -3.37 19.78 1.07
C THR A 135 -2.12 19.65 1.95
N ALA A 136 -1.14 20.55 1.76
CA ALA A 136 0.07 20.59 2.60
C ALA A 136 -0.15 21.14 4.02
N SER A 137 -1.39 21.40 4.46
CA SER A 137 -1.68 22.09 5.71
C SER A 137 -1.16 21.35 6.95
N LYS A 138 -1.38 20.02 7.04
CA LYS A 138 -0.87 19.20 8.14
C LYS A 138 0.66 19.18 8.19
N LEU A 139 1.29 19.06 7.02
CA LEU A 139 2.75 19.04 6.88
C LEU A 139 3.38 20.34 7.36
N LYS A 140 2.82 21.48 6.94
CA LYS A 140 3.24 22.81 7.42
C LYS A 140 3.08 22.95 8.93
N GLN A 141 1.96 22.49 9.49
CA GLN A 141 1.71 22.58 10.93
C GLN A 141 2.70 21.75 11.75
N GLN A 142 3.03 20.53 11.29
CA GLN A 142 3.82 19.58 12.06
C GLN A 142 5.33 19.73 11.85
N TYR A 143 5.78 19.97 10.61
CA TYR A 143 7.19 19.94 10.26
C TYR A 143 7.76 21.31 9.90
N ILE A 144 6.90 22.31 9.65
CA ILE A 144 7.24 23.69 9.30
C ILE A 144 7.86 23.83 7.90
N THR A 145 8.88 23.06 7.55
CA THR A 145 9.52 23.08 6.22
C THR A 145 9.64 21.67 5.61
N PRO A 146 9.71 21.57 4.27
CA PRO A 146 9.91 20.29 3.61
C PRO A 146 11.20 19.57 4.01
N GLU A 147 12.29 20.31 4.24
CA GLU A 147 13.58 19.74 4.62
C GLU A 147 13.49 19.02 5.97
N ARG A 148 12.80 19.63 6.95
CA ARG A 148 12.54 19.00 8.26
C ARG A 148 11.70 17.74 8.13
N PHE A 149 10.75 17.72 7.21
CA PHE A 149 9.97 16.53 6.92
C PHE A 149 10.82 15.45 6.23
N MET A 150 11.63 15.80 5.24
CA MET A 150 12.51 14.86 4.53
C MET A 150 13.57 14.26 5.44
N GLN A 151 14.06 15.01 6.42
CA GLN A 151 14.96 14.49 7.45
C GLN A 151 14.32 13.38 8.29
N THR A 152 12.99 13.30 8.36
CA THR A 152 12.32 12.18 9.05
C THR A 152 12.22 10.92 8.19
N TRP A 153 12.67 10.95 6.93
CA TRP A 153 12.58 9.79 6.02
C TRP A 153 13.69 8.76 6.26
N GLY A 154 14.75 9.11 6.99
CA GLY A 154 15.96 8.31 7.15
C GLY A 154 16.83 8.26 5.89
N ASP A 155 18.11 7.86 6.02
CA ASP A 155 19.14 7.87 4.97
C ASP A 155 18.82 6.99 3.74
N GLY A 156 17.92 7.44 2.85
CA GLY A 156 17.92 7.24 1.39
C GLY A 156 18.05 5.83 0.76
N LYS A 157 18.35 4.77 1.51
CA LYS A 157 18.13 3.39 1.13
C LYS A 157 16.83 3.00 1.81
N VAL A 158 15.98 2.27 1.09
CA VAL A 158 15.04 1.42 1.79
C VAL A 158 15.88 0.44 2.61
N THR A 159 16.17 0.79 3.86
CA THR A 159 16.73 -0.14 4.82
C THR A 159 15.63 -1.14 5.14
N VAL A 160 16.03 -2.36 5.47
CA VAL A 160 15.11 -3.39 5.97
C VAL A 160 14.25 -2.82 7.12
N ASP A 161 14.75 -1.81 7.83
CA ASP A 161 14.10 -1.13 8.95
C ASP A 161 12.98 -0.15 8.53
N ALA A 162 13.04 0.47 7.35
CA ALA A 162 11.93 1.27 6.79
C ALA A 162 10.82 0.39 6.18
N ILE A 163 11.20 -0.78 5.64
CA ILE A 163 10.24 -1.87 5.37
C ILE A 163 9.62 -2.35 6.69
N GLN A 164 10.40 -2.44 7.78
CA GLN A 164 9.88 -2.81 9.10
C GLN A 164 8.97 -1.74 9.74
N GLU A 165 9.17 -0.44 9.52
CA GLU A 165 8.28 0.63 10.01
C GLU A 165 6.96 0.74 9.20
N ILE A 166 6.99 0.48 7.88
CA ILE A 166 5.77 0.27 7.06
C ILE A 166 5.04 -1.02 7.48
N ASN A 167 5.79 -2.02 7.94
CA ASN A 167 5.26 -3.26 8.51
C ASN A 167 4.88 -3.14 10.00
N LYS A 168 4.94 -1.95 10.64
CA LYS A 168 4.67 -1.74 12.07
C LYS A 168 3.28 -1.22 12.44
N VAL A 169 2.31 -1.25 11.51
CA VAL A 169 0.88 -1.29 11.89
C VAL A 169 0.27 -2.71 11.83
N SER A 170 0.88 -3.86 12.13
CA SER A 170 2.15 -4.30 12.73
C SER A 170 2.24 -5.85 12.49
N PRO A 171 3.27 -6.58 12.96
CA PRO A 171 4.58 -6.87 12.39
C PRO A 171 4.63 -8.26 11.72
N SER A 172 4.64 -8.34 10.37
CA SER A 172 4.61 -9.68 9.73
C SER A 172 4.84 -9.94 8.26
N GLY A 173 4.62 -8.97 7.38
CA GLY A 173 4.58 -9.22 5.94
C GLY A 173 3.59 -10.30 5.47
N TYR A 174 2.65 -10.77 6.31
CA TYR A 174 1.69 -11.79 5.94
C TYR A 174 0.25 -11.31 6.11
N GLU A 175 -0.19 -10.63 5.05
CA GLU A 175 -1.50 -10.02 4.92
C GLU A 175 -2.63 -11.02 5.15
N ARG A 176 -3.72 -10.56 5.77
CA ARG A 176 -4.87 -11.43 6.06
C ARG A 176 -5.46 -12.01 4.78
N THR A 177 -5.54 -11.22 3.72
CA THR A 177 -6.01 -11.67 2.40
C THR A 177 -5.13 -12.78 1.85
N GLN A 178 -3.80 -12.66 1.96
CA GLN A 178 -2.87 -13.71 1.55
C GLN A 178 -3.00 -14.96 2.44
N PHE A 179 -3.17 -14.78 3.76
CA PHE A 179 -3.46 -15.88 4.67
C PHE A 179 -4.73 -16.64 4.28
N ILE A 180 -5.80 -15.95 3.92
CA ILE A 180 -7.05 -16.58 3.49
C ILE A 180 -6.84 -17.37 2.20
N MET A 181 -6.15 -16.80 1.20
CA MET A 181 -5.85 -17.48 -0.06
C MET A 181 -5.02 -18.76 0.16
N ASP A 182 -3.95 -18.68 0.96
CA ASP A 182 -3.09 -19.84 1.22
C ASP A 182 -3.81 -20.92 2.05
N VAL A 183 -4.69 -20.54 2.99
CA VAL A 183 -5.53 -21.49 3.73
C VAL A 183 -6.52 -22.16 2.78
N GLN A 184 -7.23 -21.40 1.96
CA GLN A 184 -8.18 -21.94 0.98
C GLN A 184 -7.49 -22.95 0.04
N ALA A 185 -6.30 -22.60 -0.47
CA ALA A 185 -5.50 -23.49 -1.31
C ALA A 185 -5.07 -24.76 -0.55
N ALA A 186 -4.62 -24.63 0.70
CA ALA A 186 -4.14 -25.76 1.50
C ALA A 186 -5.25 -26.70 1.98
N THR A 187 -6.49 -26.20 2.17
CA THR A 187 -7.62 -26.99 2.67
C THR A 187 -8.63 -27.37 1.58
N GLY A 188 -8.35 -27.07 0.31
CA GLY A 188 -9.21 -27.43 -0.82
C GLY A 188 -10.52 -26.64 -0.89
N SER A 189 -10.53 -25.40 -0.42
CA SER A 189 -11.63 -24.45 -0.69
C SER A 189 -11.38 -23.70 -1.99
N LYS A 190 -12.43 -23.08 -2.54
CA LYS A 190 -12.27 -22.06 -3.58
C LYS A 190 -11.31 -20.94 -3.10
N VAL A 191 -10.30 -20.64 -3.92
CA VAL A 191 -9.30 -19.60 -3.64
C VAL A 191 -9.81 -18.26 -4.18
N ASP A 192 -10.37 -17.43 -3.30
CA ASP A 192 -10.92 -16.12 -3.65
C ASP A 192 -10.52 -15.01 -2.67
N GLY A 193 -9.72 -15.33 -1.64
CA GLY A 193 -9.25 -14.37 -0.63
C GLY A 193 -10.35 -13.86 0.31
N LYS A 194 -11.56 -14.43 0.25
CA LYS A 194 -12.71 -14.07 1.06
C LYS A 194 -13.11 -15.23 1.95
N ALA A 195 -12.87 -15.11 3.25
CA ALA A 195 -13.23 -16.16 4.20
C ALA A 195 -14.75 -16.27 4.36
N GLY A 196 -15.31 -17.43 3.98
CA GLY A 196 -16.74 -17.72 4.06
C GLY A 196 -17.07 -19.05 4.73
N SER A 197 -18.33 -19.49 4.60
CA SER A 197 -18.82 -20.75 5.19
C SER A 197 -18.11 -21.99 4.63
N GLU A 198 -17.65 -21.94 3.39
CA GLU A 198 -16.80 -22.98 2.79
C GLU A 198 -15.42 -23.01 3.42
N THR A 199 -14.73 -21.85 3.47
CA THR A 199 -13.38 -21.72 4.04
C THR A 199 -13.34 -22.25 5.47
N ILE A 200 -14.27 -21.82 6.33
CA ILE A 200 -14.29 -22.25 7.74
C ILE A 200 -14.60 -23.75 7.89
N ARG A 201 -15.46 -24.31 7.04
CA ARG A 201 -15.85 -25.73 7.08
C ARG A 201 -14.68 -26.64 6.69
N ASN A 202 -13.84 -26.20 5.77
CA ASN A 202 -12.69 -26.97 5.29
C ASN A 202 -11.46 -26.82 6.20
N THR A 203 -11.46 -25.89 7.16
CA THR A 203 -10.36 -25.81 8.14
C THR A 203 -10.22 -27.11 8.92
N ILE A 204 -8.97 -27.49 9.23
CA ILE A 204 -8.64 -28.71 9.98
C ILE A 204 -8.06 -28.37 11.36
N THR A 205 -8.03 -29.35 12.27
CA THR A 205 -7.35 -29.19 13.56
C THR A 205 -5.84 -29.38 13.39
N VAL A 206 -5.04 -28.41 13.83
CA VAL A 206 -3.56 -28.46 13.77
C VAL A 206 -2.98 -28.34 15.17
N SER A 207 -2.09 -29.27 15.55
CA SER A 207 -1.35 -29.26 16.82
C SER A 207 -0.05 -30.07 16.70
N ALA A 208 0.70 -30.20 17.81
CA ALA A 208 1.91 -31.01 17.86
C ALA A 208 1.66 -32.52 17.60
N SER A 209 0.43 -32.99 17.81
CA SER A 209 0.03 -34.39 17.63
C SER A 209 -0.91 -34.62 16.44
N ARG A 210 -1.53 -33.57 15.90
CA ARG A 210 -2.52 -33.67 14.81
C ARG A 210 -2.15 -32.79 13.62
N ASN A 211 -2.15 -33.36 12.42
CA ASN A 211 -1.89 -32.65 11.16
C ASN A 211 -0.59 -31.81 11.18
N ARG A 212 0.42 -32.29 11.92
CA ARG A 212 1.63 -31.54 12.26
C ARG A 212 2.43 -31.03 11.06
N LYS A 213 2.33 -31.68 9.90
CA LYS A 213 3.03 -31.34 8.65
C LYS A 213 2.07 -30.99 7.50
N HIS A 214 0.80 -30.74 7.81
CA HIS A 214 -0.17 -30.40 6.78
C HIS A 214 0.24 -29.07 6.10
N PRO A 215 0.01 -28.87 4.78
CA PRO A 215 0.42 -27.66 4.09
C PRO A 215 -0.06 -26.35 4.73
N VAL A 216 -1.22 -26.39 5.41
CA VAL A 216 -1.79 -25.24 6.14
C VAL A 216 -0.95 -24.79 7.35
N VAL A 217 0.03 -25.58 7.80
CA VAL A 217 0.93 -25.21 8.90
C VAL A 217 1.81 -24.02 8.50
N VAL A 218 2.27 -23.95 7.25
CA VAL A 218 3.07 -22.82 6.74
C VAL A 218 2.32 -21.48 6.83
N PRO A 219 1.10 -21.33 6.28
CA PRO A 219 0.35 -20.08 6.42
C PRO A 219 -0.05 -19.79 7.87
N LEU A 220 -0.28 -20.81 8.72
CA LEU A 220 -0.50 -20.60 10.15
C LEU A 220 0.75 -20.06 10.86
N GLN A 221 1.93 -20.61 10.61
CA GLN A 221 3.19 -20.11 11.17
C GLN A 221 3.47 -18.69 10.71
N LYS A 222 3.33 -18.41 9.41
CA LYS A 222 3.44 -17.05 8.87
C LYS A 222 2.46 -16.11 9.58
N ARG A 223 1.19 -16.50 9.73
CA ARG A 223 0.13 -15.68 10.33
C ARG A 223 0.24 -15.53 11.85
N LEU A 224 0.82 -16.48 12.56
CA LEU A 224 1.03 -16.37 13.99
C LEU A 224 2.26 -15.51 14.29
N ASN A 225 3.38 -15.78 13.60
CA ASN A 225 4.54 -14.88 13.60
C ASN A 225 4.10 -13.46 13.27
N ALA A 226 3.16 -13.37 12.32
CA ALA A 226 2.62 -12.12 11.89
C ALA A 226 1.89 -11.29 12.92
N LEU A 227 1.24 -11.98 13.84
CA LEU A 227 0.43 -11.37 14.87
C LEU A 227 1.26 -11.20 16.15
N GLY A 228 2.59 -11.39 16.07
CA GLY A 228 3.51 -11.30 17.21
C GLY A 228 3.62 -12.59 18.03
N HIS A 229 3.12 -13.72 17.54
CA HIS A 229 3.18 -15.01 18.21
C HIS A 229 4.25 -15.90 17.56
N ASP A 230 5.46 -15.85 18.12
CA ASP A 230 6.65 -16.47 17.55
C ASP A 230 6.59 -18.00 17.50
N CYS A 231 6.38 -18.54 16.29
CA CYS A 231 6.50 -19.94 15.91
C CYS A 231 7.94 -20.34 15.55
N GLY A 232 8.89 -19.39 15.53
CA GLY A 232 10.22 -19.57 14.97
C GLY A 232 10.22 -19.50 13.44
N LYS A 233 11.23 -20.16 12.83
CA LYS A 233 11.34 -20.25 11.36
C LYS A 233 10.11 -20.94 10.79
N VAL A 234 9.56 -20.40 9.70
CA VAL A 234 8.48 -21.03 8.94
C VAL A 234 9.05 -22.28 8.26
N ASP A 235 8.80 -23.44 8.86
CA ASP A 235 9.34 -24.74 8.46
C ASP A 235 8.26 -25.76 8.07
N GLY A 236 6.98 -25.37 8.19
CA GLY A 236 5.83 -26.23 7.88
C GLY A 236 5.59 -27.32 8.92
N ILE A 237 6.17 -27.20 10.12
CA ILE A 237 6.05 -28.19 11.20
C ILE A 237 5.42 -27.53 12.44
N ALA A 238 4.28 -28.06 12.88
CA ALA A 238 3.66 -27.68 14.15
C ALA A 238 4.45 -28.29 15.34
N GLY A 239 5.64 -27.75 15.60
CA GLY A 239 6.53 -28.17 16.69
C GLY A 239 6.29 -27.39 18.00
N PRO A 240 7.19 -27.56 18.99
CA PRO A 240 7.06 -26.89 20.30
C PRO A 240 6.89 -25.37 20.22
N LYS A 241 7.63 -24.69 19.34
CA LYS A 241 7.49 -23.23 19.14
C LYS A 241 6.13 -22.84 18.57
N PHE A 242 5.62 -23.62 17.62
CA PHE A 242 4.26 -23.44 17.10
C PHE A 242 3.21 -23.59 18.21
N THR A 243 3.35 -24.61 19.06
CA THR A 243 2.46 -24.81 20.23
C THR A 243 2.51 -23.61 21.19
N VAL A 244 3.70 -23.08 21.48
CA VAL A 244 3.88 -21.88 22.30
C VAL A 244 3.19 -20.66 21.67
N ALA A 245 3.35 -20.46 20.35
CA ALA A 245 2.68 -19.38 19.63
C ALA A 245 1.15 -19.51 19.65
N VAL A 246 0.62 -20.71 19.43
CA VAL A 246 -0.83 -20.97 19.51
C VAL A 246 -1.35 -20.68 20.91
N ASN A 247 -0.68 -21.17 21.96
CA ASN A 247 -1.04 -20.88 23.34
C ASN A 247 -1.02 -19.38 23.64
N SER A 248 -0.01 -18.67 23.14
CA SER A 248 0.09 -17.21 23.25
C SER A 248 -1.10 -16.52 22.57
N TYR A 249 -1.48 -16.93 21.36
CA TYR A 249 -2.63 -16.36 20.65
C TYR A 249 -3.96 -16.66 21.36
N GLN A 250 -4.18 -17.91 21.78
CA GLN A 250 -5.38 -18.32 22.51
C GLN A 250 -5.56 -17.52 23.79
N LYS A 251 -4.49 -17.34 24.58
CA LYS A 251 -4.52 -16.55 25.81
C LYS A 251 -4.77 -15.08 25.52
N ASN A 252 -3.92 -14.48 24.68
CA ASN A 252 -3.80 -13.04 24.57
C ASN A 252 -4.80 -12.42 23.59
N ALA A 253 -5.13 -13.11 22.50
CA ALA A 253 -6.06 -12.62 21.48
C ALA A 253 -7.51 -13.11 21.71
N LEU A 254 -7.69 -14.31 22.28
CA LEU A 254 -9.02 -14.93 22.38
C LEU A 254 -9.55 -15.06 23.81
N GLY A 255 -8.71 -14.81 24.82
CA GLY A 255 -9.07 -14.90 26.24
C GLY A 255 -9.38 -16.32 26.70
N TYR A 256 -8.74 -17.34 26.12
CA TYR A 256 -8.95 -18.73 26.54
C TYR A 256 -8.40 -18.95 27.95
N ARG A 257 -9.17 -19.66 28.79
CA ARG A 257 -8.74 -20.06 30.14
C ARG A 257 -7.86 -21.31 30.13
N ASN A 258 -8.20 -22.26 29.25
CA ASN A 258 -7.45 -23.49 29.04
C ASN A 258 -6.74 -23.39 27.69
N LEU A 259 -5.41 -23.44 27.71
CA LEU A 259 -4.57 -23.37 26.52
C LEU A 259 -4.23 -24.80 26.11
N ASP A 260 -4.68 -25.21 24.93
CA ASP A 260 -4.51 -26.59 24.43
C ASP A 260 -3.45 -26.69 23.32
N GLY A 261 -2.96 -25.55 22.83
CA GLY A 261 -1.96 -25.50 21.77
C GLY A 261 -2.50 -25.95 20.41
N GLU A 262 -3.83 -26.01 20.26
CA GLU A 262 -4.51 -26.50 19.07
C GLU A 262 -5.26 -25.38 18.33
N VAL A 263 -5.12 -25.38 17.00
CA VAL A 263 -5.97 -24.57 16.13
C VAL A 263 -7.14 -25.44 15.67
N THR A 264 -8.17 -25.59 16.51
CA THR A 264 -9.27 -26.54 16.32
C THR A 264 -10.20 -26.17 15.16
N ALA A 265 -10.43 -27.09 14.23
CA ALA A 265 -11.26 -26.96 13.03
C ALA A 265 -12.59 -26.23 13.29
N GLY A 266 -12.86 -25.19 12.49
CA GLY A 266 -14.11 -24.43 12.51
C GLY A 266 -14.39 -23.60 13.78
N LYS A 267 -13.49 -23.60 14.76
CA LYS A 267 -13.69 -22.93 16.06
C LYS A 267 -13.20 -21.48 16.07
N LYS A 268 -13.37 -20.84 17.23
CA LYS A 268 -13.14 -19.41 17.46
C LYS A 268 -11.75 -18.93 17.00
N MET A 269 -10.70 -19.74 17.17
CA MET A 269 -9.36 -19.36 16.70
C MET A 269 -9.27 -19.26 15.18
N TRP A 270 -9.77 -20.25 14.43
CA TRP A 270 -9.83 -20.17 12.96
C TRP A 270 -10.64 -18.98 12.50
N LYS A 271 -11.83 -18.78 13.07
CA LYS A 271 -12.68 -17.63 12.75
C LYS A 271 -11.94 -16.32 13.00
N SER A 272 -11.20 -16.21 14.10
CA SER A 272 -10.43 -14.99 14.41
C SER A 272 -9.28 -14.74 13.44
N LEU A 273 -8.47 -15.76 13.14
CA LEU A 273 -7.36 -15.64 12.19
C LEU A 273 -7.85 -15.25 10.78
N LEU A 274 -9.01 -15.78 10.38
CA LEU A 274 -9.67 -15.51 9.09
C LEU A 274 -10.44 -14.17 9.06
N GLY A 275 -10.60 -13.47 10.20
CA GLY A 275 -11.36 -12.23 10.29
C GLY A 275 -12.88 -12.41 10.22
N MET A 276 -13.40 -13.53 10.73
CA MET A 276 -14.81 -13.92 10.77
C MET A 276 -15.43 -13.81 12.18
N VAL A 277 -14.79 -13.10 13.10
CA VAL A 277 -15.28 -12.81 14.47
C VAL A 277 -15.40 -11.32 14.69
#